data_AF-T1AT76-F1
#
_entry.id   AF-T1AT76-F1
#
_cell.length_a   1.000
_cell.length_b   1.000
_cell.length_c   1.000
_cell.angle_alpha   90.00
_cell.angle_beta   90.00
_cell.angle_gamma   90.00
#
_symmetry.space_group_name_H-M   'P 1'
#
loop_
_entity.id
_entity.type
_entity.pdbx_description
1 polymer ?
#
loop_
_entity_poly.entity_id
_entity_poly.type
_entity_poly.pdbx_seq_one_letter_code
_entity_poly.pdbx_strand_id
1 'polypeptide(L)'
;QKQMDGTLGAVEAVVLSPDWISGDATHLLVVNGDAPLLSGDLLDDFLGKSMASGVDMAIGTSTLDEPGRYGRVIRDRSGVSMIKEYVDLSLEEKAIQEINAGIYLFSREVLKTFLPKVLPHPEKKERFLTTVVELVREAGGEVGGVVLSPDVVLGVNTQ
;
A
#
# COMPACT_ATOMS: atom_id res chain seq x y z
N GLN A 1 -16.57 -22.34 2.92
CA GLN A 1 -15.39 -21.82 2.18
C GLN A 1 -15.14 -20.41 2.68
N LYS A 2 -13.95 -20.12 3.21
CA LYS A 2 -13.58 -18.76 3.64
C LYS A 2 -13.36 -17.97 2.35
N GLN A 3 -14.26 -17.03 2.06
CA GLN A 3 -14.17 -16.17 0.89
C GLN A 3 -12.83 -15.41 0.95
N MET A 4 -11.99 -15.54 -0.07
CA MET A 4 -10.76 -14.74 -0.19
C MET A 4 -11.19 -13.30 -0.45
N ASP A 5 -10.91 -12.40 0.49
CA ASP A 5 -11.41 -11.02 0.50
C ASP A 5 -10.32 -10.03 0.07
N GLY A 6 -9.57 -10.41 -0.97
CA GLY A 6 -8.43 -9.65 -1.48
C GLY A 6 -7.34 -9.37 -0.43
N THR A 7 -6.50 -8.38 -0.72
CA THR A 7 -5.44 -7.93 0.21
C THR A 7 -5.99 -7.22 1.43
N LEU A 8 -7.18 -6.60 1.32
CA LEU A 8 -7.84 -5.94 2.43
C LEU A 8 -8.21 -6.91 3.56
N GLY A 9 -8.70 -8.12 3.22
CA GLY A 9 -9.10 -9.12 4.20
C GLY A 9 -7.99 -9.54 5.18
N ALA A 10 -6.73 -9.50 4.73
CA ALA A 10 -5.59 -9.76 5.61
C ALA A 10 -5.41 -8.67 6.67
N VAL A 11 -5.56 -7.40 6.26
CA VAL A 11 -5.52 -6.26 7.18
C VAL A 11 -6.72 -6.28 8.12
N GLU A 12 -7.91 -6.62 7.63
CA GLU A 12 -9.11 -6.74 8.45
C GLU A 12 -8.98 -7.80 9.55
N ALA A 13 -8.39 -8.95 9.24
CA ALA A 13 -8.14 -9.99 10.23
C ALA A 13 -7.27 -9.47 11.40
N VAL A 14 -6.30 -8.58 11.10
CA VAL A 14 -5.46 -7.95 12.13
C VAL A 14 -6.25 -6.91 12.91
N VAL A 15 -6.97 -6.00 12.26
CA VAL A 15 -7.67 -4.92 12.98
C VAL A 15 -8.87 -5.42 13.81
N LEU A 16 -9.39 -6.60 13.50
CA LEU A 16 -10.44 -7.27 14.26
C LEU A 16 -9.88 -8.18 15.37
N SER A 17 -8.56 -8.35 15.47
CA SER A 17 -7.94 -9.18 16.49
C SER A 17 -8.04 -8.53 17.88
N PRO A 18 -8.17 -9.32 18.97
CA PRO A 18 -8.14 -8.80 20.34
C PRO A 18 -6.89 -7.99 20.65
N ASP A 19 -5.73 -8.41 20.12
CA ASP A 19 -4.44 -7.75 20.33
C ASP A 19 -4.43 -6.35 19.73
N TRP A 20 -4.97 -6.16 18.51
CA TRP A 20 -5.12 -4.83 17.95
C TRP A 20 -6.18 -4.01 18.69
N ILE A 21 -7.34 -4.59 18.99
CA ILE A 21 -8.45 -3.84 19.61
C ILE A 21 -8.08 -3.33 21.02
N SER A 22 -7.44 -4.18 21.82
CA SER A 22 -7.07 -3.86 23.21
C SER A 22 -5.66 -3.28 23.37
N GLY A 23 -4.81 -3.44 22.36
CA GLY A 23 -3.46 -2.91 22.35
C GLY A 23 -3.38 -1.40 22.11
N ASP A 24 -2.22 -0.84 22.41
CA ASP A 24 -1.86 0.57 22.28
C ASP A 24 -1.14 0.90 20.96
N ALA A 25 -0.98 -0.09 20.07
CA ALA A 25 -0.39 0.11 18.75
C ALA A 25 -1.13 1.20 17.97
N THR A 26 -0.40 2.26 17.62
CA THR A 26 -0.93 3.44 16.91
C THR A 26 -0.88 3.28 15.39
N HIS A 27 -0.02 2.39 14.89
CA HIS A 27 0.21 2.16 13.47
C HIS A 27 0.26 0.67 13.15
N LEU A 28 -0.08 0.33 11.91
CA LEU A 28 0.06 -1.01 11.34
C LEU A 28 0.99 -0.95 10.13
N LEU A 29 2.11 -1.67 10.22
CA LEU A 29 2.99 -1.95 9.09
C LEU A 29 2.46 -3.18 8.35
N VAL A 30 2.22 -3.03 7.04
CA VAL A 30 1.81 -4.12 6.15
C VAL A 30 2.91 -4.33 5.14
N VAL A 31 3.35 -5.57 4.98
CA VAL A 31 4.38 -5.98 4.02
C VAL A 31 3.88 -7.17 3.21
N ASN A 32 4.33 -7.29 1.96
CA ASN A 32 4.12 -8.49 1.17
C ASN A 32 4.87 -9.67 1.80
N GLY A 33 4.16 -10.78 2.02
CA GLY A 33 4.74 -12.00 2.61
C GLY A 33 5.72 -12.74 1.69
N ASP A 34 5.73 -12.42 0.40
CA ASP A 34 6.59 -13.03 -0.61
C ASP A 34 7.73 -12.08 -1.06
N ALA A 35 8.28 -11.28 -0.14
CA ALA A 35 9.38 -10.36 -0.41
C ALA A 35 10.69 -10.87 0.22
N PRO A 36 11.46 -11.75 -0.44
CA PRO A 36 12.61 -12.44 0.16
C PRO A 36 13.79 -11.50 0.43
N LEU A 37 13.83 -10.33 -0.23
CA LEU A 37 14.86 -9.31 -0.08
C LEU A 37 14.47 -8.20 0.91
N LEU A 38 13.36 -8.35 1.62
CA LEU A 38 12.95 -7.41 2.65
C LEU A 38 13.87 -7.53 3.88
N SER A 39 14.65 -6.50 4.17
CA SER A 39 15.54 -6.45 5.35
C SER A 39 14.98 -5.59 6.48
N GLY A 40 15.43 -5.85 7.70
CA GLY A 40 15.09 -5.03 8.88
C GLY A 40 15.50 -3.56 8.69
N ASP A 41 16.72 -3.31 8.22
CA ASP A 41 17.24 -1.96 7.96
C ASP A 41 16.35 -1.16 7.00
N LEU A 42 15.80 -1.83 5.99
CA LEU A 42 14.92 -1.18 5.02
C LEU A 42 13.55 -0.83 5.63
N LEU A 43 13.03 -1.71 6.47
CA LEU A 43 11.80 -1.43 7.21
C LEU A 43 12.02 -0.29 8.22
N ASP A 44 13.16 -0.26 8.90
CA ASP A 44 13.50 0.82 9.82
C ASP A 44 13.63 2.16 9.10
N ASP A 45 14.27 2.20 7.93
CA ASP A 45 14.35 3.39 7.09
C ASP A 45 12.96 3.83 6.59
N PHE A 46 12.13 2.88 6.13
CA PHE A 46 10.76 3.15 5.72
C PHE A 46 9.93 3.73 6.87
N LEU A 47 9.97 3.11 8.04
CA LEU A 47 9.25 3.55 9.23
C LEU A 47 9.74 4.94 9.68
N GLY A 48 11.06 5.14 9.75
CA GLY A 48 11.65 6.42 10.15
C GLY A 48 11.22 7.57 9.25
N LYS A 49 11.29 7.38 7.93
CA LYS A 49 10.84 8.39 6.94
C LYS A 49 9.33 8.63 7.02
N SER A 50 8.55 7.57 7.13
CA SER A 50 7.08 7.66 7.22
C SER A 50 6.65 8.45 8.45
N MET A 51 7.17 8.09 9.63
CA MET A 51 6.83 8.74 10.89
C MET A 51 7.31 10.20 10.94
N ALA A 52 8.48 10.51 10.37
CA ALA A 52 8.99 11.88 10.31
C ALA A 52 8.18 12.79 9.39
N SER A 53 7.49 12.24 8.39
CA SER A 53 6.71 13.02 7.43
C SER A 53 5.36 13.53 7.97
N GLY A 54 4.85 12.97 9.06
CA GLY A 54 3.58 13.40 9.67
C GLY A 54 2.33 13.09 8.84
N VAL A 55 2.44 12.25 7.80
CA VAL A 55 1.34 11.85 6.92
C VAL A 55 0.38 10.86 7.60
N ASP A 56 -0.88 10.82 7.14
CA ASP A 56 -1.90 9.92 7.68
C ASP A 56 -1.62 8.44 7.38
N MET A 57 -1.02 8.18 6.21
CA MET A 57 -0.48 6.90 5.81
C MET A 57 0.71 7.06 4.87
N ALA A 58 1.57 6.05 4.80
CA ALA A 58 2.71 6.01 3.89
C ALA A 58 2.72 4.71 3.07
N ILE A 59 3.22 4.80 1.84
CA ILE A 59 3.44 3.68 0.94
C ILE A 59 4.91 3.61 0.53
N GLY A 60 5.44 2.40 0.43
CA GLY A 60 6.73 2.15 -0.21
C GLY A 60 6.57 2.21 -1.73
N THR A 61 7.43 2.98 -2.38
CA THR A 61 7.48 3.07 -3.85
C THR A 61 8.86 2.72 -4.35
N SER A 62 8.96 2.30 -5.61
CA SER A 62 10.26 2.14 -6.27
C SER A 62 10.14 2.54 -7.74
N THR A 63 11.26 2.78 -8.40
CA THR A 63 11.31 3.13 -9.82
C THR A 63 12.02 2.03 -10.57
N LEU A 64 11.35 1.45 -11.56
CA LEU A 64 11.88 0.37 -12.40
C LEU A 64 11.87 0.81 -13.86
N ASP A 65 12.95 0.49 -14.59
CA ASP A 65 13.01 0.71 -16.04
C ASP A 65 11.95 -0.12 -16.77
N GLU A 66 11.75 -1.37 -16.32
CA GLU A 66 10.74 -2.30 -16.81
C GLU A 66 9.73 -2.63 -15.70
N PRO A 67 8.71 -1.78 -15.49
CA PRO A 67 7.79 -1.88 -14.36
C PRO A 67 6.74 -3.00 -14.50
N GLY A 68 6.81 -3.82 -15.55
CA GLY A 68 6.05 -5.07 -15.72
C GLY A 68 4.59 -4.98 -15.27
N ARG A 69 4.18 -5.96 -14.43
CA ARG A 69 2.81 -6.12 -13.90
C ARG A 69 2.58 -5.46 -12.53
N TYR A 70 3.50 -4.66 -12.02
CA TYR A 70 3.29 -3.97 -10.76
C TYR A 70 2.16 -2.93 -10.87
N GLY A 71 1.51 -2.60 -9.75
CA GLY A 71 0.66 -1.41 -9.69
C GLY A 71 1.49 -0.13 -9.86
N ARG A 72 0.93 0.91 -10.48
CA ARG A 72 1.57 2.21 -10.65
C ARG A 72 1.13 3.19 -9.59
N VAL A 73 2.09 3.97 -9.11
CA VAL A 73 1.81 5.09 -8.21
C VAL A 73 1.46 6.29 -9.07
N ILE A 74 0.24 6.79 -8.91
CA ILE A 74 -0.23 7.99 -9.62
C ILE A 74 -0.07 9.17 -8.67
N ARG A 75 0.69 10.17 -9.10
CA ARG A 75 0.96 11.39 -8.32
C ARG A 75 0.25 12.60 -8.90
N ASP A 76 -0.19 13.50 -8.02
CA ASP A 76 -0.67 14.84 -8.36
C ASP A 76 0.30 15.90 -7.78
N ARG A 77 -0.11 17.17 -7.76
CA ARG A 77 0.72 18.27 -7.22
C ARG A 77 0.92 18.20 -5.70
N SER A 78 0.11 17.42 -5.02
CA SER A 78 0.01 17.31 -3.57
C SER A 78 0.55 15.97 -3.05
N GLY A 79 1.06 15.10 -3.93
CA GLY A 79 1.72 13.86 -3.54
C GLY A 79 1.13 12.63 -4.23
N VAL A 80 1.08 11.52 -3.50
CA VAL A 80 0.47 10.28 -3.99
C VAL A 80 -1.05 10.46 -4.02
N SER A 81 -1.66 10.33 -5.20
CA SER A 81 -3.11 10.46 -5.38
C SER A 81 -3.82 9.12 -5.30
N MET A 82 -3.29 8.08 -5.95
CA MET A 82 -3.87 6.74 -5.99
C MET A 82 -2.82 5.71 -6.43
N ILE A 83 -3.16 4.43 -6.29
CA ILE A 83 -2.42 3.32 -6.89
C ILE A 83 -3.36 2.60 -7.85
N LYS A 84 -2.92 2.42 -9.10
CA LYS A 84 -3.65 1.64 -10.10
C LYS A 84 -2.99 0.29 -10.33
N GLU A 85 -3.76 -0.78 -10.25
CA GLU A 85 -3.27 -2.13 -10.57
C GLU A 85 -3.00 -2.27 -12.07
N TYR A 86 -2.05 -3.13 -12.46
CA TYR A 86 -1.62 -3.27 -13.86
C TYR A 86 -2.74 -3.49 -14.87
N VAL A 87 -3.76 -4.24 -14.47
CA VAL A 87 -4.92 -4.55 -15.32
C VAL A 87 -5.81 -3.34 -15.60
N ASP A 88 -5.79 -2.35 -14.72
CA ASP A 88 -6.63 -1.15 -14.78
C ASP A 88 -5.87 0.05 -15.38
N LEU A 89 -4.61 -0.14 -15.79
CA LEU A 89 -3.78 0.91 -16.39
C LEU A 89 -4.14 1.17 -17.85
N SER A 90 -4.25 2.46 -18.20
CA SER A 90 -4.23 2.91 -19.59
C SER A 90 -2.88 2.63 -20.27
N LEU A 91 -2.81 2.81 -21.59
CA LEU A 91 -1.54 2.67 -22.33
C LEU A 91 -0.50 3.70 -21.87
N GLU A 92 -0.95 4.92 -21.58
CA GLU A 92 -0.10 6.00 -21.05
C GLU A 92 0.36 5.69 -19.63
N GLU A 93 -0.53 5.19 -18.77
CA GLU A 93 -0.22 4.86 -17.38
C GLU A 93 0.76 3.69 -17.27
N LYS A 94 0.76 2.76 -18.23
CA LYS A 94 1.74 1.66 -18.29
C LYS A 94 3.18 2.14 -18.43
N ALA A 95 3.40 3.34 -18.99
CA ALA A 95 4.71 3.95 -19.13
C ALA A 95 5.24 4.59 -17.83
N ILE A 96 4.41 4.73 -16.81
CA ILE A 96 4.86 5.19 -15.49
C ILE A 96 5.85 4.16 -14.93
N GLN A 97 7.04 4.62 -14.52
CA GLN A 97 8.10 3.75 -13.99
C GLN A 97 8.02 3.60 -12.46
N GLU A 98 7.30 4.50 -11.77
CA GLU A 98 7.09 4.39 -10.34
C GLU A 98 6.02 3.34 -10.02
N ILE A 99 6.41 2.35 -9.24
CA ILE A 99 5.60 1.21 -8.85
C ILE A 99 5.29 1.21 -7.36
N ASN A 100 4.18 0.55 -7.02
CA ASN A 100 3.83 0.23 -5.65
C ASN A 100 4.70 -0.94 -5.15
N ALA A 101 5.48 -0.73 -4.10
CA ALA A 101 6.36 -1.75 -3.53
C ALA A 101 5.63 -2.76 -2.62
N GLY A 102 4.35 -2.53 -2.32
CA GLY A 102 3.55 -3.41 -1.48
C GLY A 102 3.95 -3.36 0.01
N ILE A 103 4.48 -2.22 0.44
CA ILE A 103 4.78 -1.90 1.83
C ILE A 103 3.95 -0.69 2.21
N TYR A 104 3.27 -0.76 3.35
CA TYR A 104 2.34 0.30 3.78
C TYR A 104 2.47 0.53 5.28
N LEU A 105 2.37 1.78 5.70
CA LEU A 105 2.17 2.16 7.08
C LEU A 105 0.85 2.90 7.19
N PHE A 106 -0.06 2.38 8.00
CA PHE A 106 -1.34 3.03 8.29
C PHE A 106 -1.39 3.48 9.74
N SER A 107 -1.86 4.69 9.99
CA SER A 107 -2.33 5.05 11.32
C SER A 107 -3.61 4.29 11.67
N ARG A 108 -3.83 4.06 12.97
CA ARG A 108 -5.05 3.42 13.47
C ARG A 108 -6.31 4.17 13.04
N GLU A 109 -6.27 5.50 13.04
CA GLU A 109 -7.41 6.33 12.62
C GLU A 109 -7.73 6.18 11.13
N VAL A 110 -6.71 6.06 10.26
CA VAL A 110 -6.91 5.76 8.84
C VAL A 110 -7.61 4.41 8.68
N LEU A 111 -7.11 3.35 9.33
CA LEU A 111 -7.71 2.02 9.22
C LEU A 111 -9.17 2.02 9.71
N LYS A 112 -9.42 2.62 10.87
CA LYS A 112 -10.77 2.70 11.45
C LYS A 112 -11.73 3.46 10.53
N THR A 113 -11.26 4.52 9.87
CA THR A 113 -12.10 5.41 9.08
C THR A 113 -12.35 4.90 7.66
N PHE A 114 -11.34 4.33 7.00
CA PHE A 114 -11.38 4.08 5.56
C PHE A 114 -11.46 2.61 5.18
N LEU A 115 -10.95 1.69 6.02
CA LEU A 115 -11.03 0.25 5.74
C LEU A 115 -12.48 -0.23 5.53
N PRO A 116 -13.49 0.19 6.33
CA PRO A 116 -14.89 -0.20 6.11
C PRO A 116 -15.54 0.39 4.85
N LYS A 117 -14.91 1.39 4.23
CA LYS A 117 -15.42 2.08 3.03
C LYS A 117 -14.92 1.45 1.74
N VAL A 118 -13.96 0.53 1.81
CA VAL A 118 -13.43 -0.15 0.62
C VAL A 118 -14.47 -1.11 0.08
N LEU A 119 -14.95 -0.81 -1.14
CA LEU A 119 -15.91 -1.64 -1.87
C LEU A 119 -15.18 -2.66 -2.76
N PRO A 120 -15.82 -3.81 -3.08
CA PRO A 120 -15.25 -4.77 -4.02
C PRO A 120 -15.04 -4.15 -5.40
N HIS A 121 -13.90 -4.45 -6.02
CA HIS A 121 -13.58 -4.03 -7.38
C HIS A 121 -14.65 -4.56 -8.35
N PRO A 122 -15.17 -3.73 -9.28
CA PRO A 122 -16.27 -4.12 -10.16
C PRO A 122 -16.02 -5.39 -10.95
N GLU A 123 -14.78 -5.59 -11.41
CA GLU A 123 -14.42 -6.74 -12.26
C GLU A 123 -13.92 -7.94 -11.44
N LYS A 124 -13.05 -7.70 -10.46
CA LYS A 124 -12.38 -8.76 -9.70
C LYS A 124 -13.21 -9.29 -8.54
N LYS A 125 -14.21 -8.53 -8.09
CA LYS A 125 -15.04 -8.82 -6.92
C LYS A 125 -14.25 -8.96 -5.62
N GLU A 126 -13.03 -8.43 -5.58
CA GLU A 126 -12.12 -8.42 -4.44
C GLU A 126 -11.93 -7.00 -3.91
N ARG A 127 -11.57 -6.86 -2.63
CA ARG A 127 -11.26 -5.57 -2.02
C ARG A 127 -9.75 -5.35 -1.98
N PHE A 128 -9.29 -4.26 -2.59
CA PHE A 128 -7.88 -3.93 -2.65
C PHE A 128 -7.50 -2.95 -1.55
N LEU A 129 -6.43 -3.28 -0.81
CA LEU A 129 -5.84 -2.38 0.18
C LEU A 129 -5.40 -1.04 -0.43
N THR A 130 -5.00 -1.05 -1.71
CA THR A 130 -4.57 0.14 -2.46
C THR A 130 -5.67 1.19 -2.58
N THR A 131 -6.95 0.81 -2.53
CA THR A 131 -8.09 1.74 -2.52
C THR A 131 -8.09 2.68 -1.31
N VAL A 132 -7.46 2.31 -0.19
CA VAL A 132 -7.35 3.18 0.99
C VAL A 132 -6.59 4.47 0.67
N VAL A 133 -5.62 4.43 -0.25
CA VAL A 133 -4.87 5.62 -0.69
C VAL A 133 -5.82 6.67 -1.27
N GLU A 134 -6.69 6.27 -2.20
CA GLU A 134 -7.64 7.17 -2.84
C GLU A 134 -8.63 7.73 -1.83
N LEU A 135 -9.18 6.88 -0.95
CA LEU A 135 -10.14 7.29 0.08
C LEU A 135 -9.57 8.31 1.08
N VAL A 136 -8.29 8.15 1.47
CA VAL A 136 -7.59 9.13 2.34
C VAL A 136 -7.45 10.46 1.62
N ARG A 137 -7.03 10.43 0.35
CA ARG A 137 -6.84 11.64 -0.47
C ARG A 137 -8.14 12.38 -0.75
N GLU A 138 -9.22 11.67 -1.04
CA GLU A 138 -10.56 12.24 -1.23
C GLU A 138 -11.09 12.93 0.04
N ALA A 139 -10.69 12.45 1.22
CA ALA A 139 -11.02 13.07 2.50
C ALA A 139 -10.10 14.24 2.89
N GLY A 140 -9.15 14.62 2.02
CA GLY A 140 -8.19 15.70 2.27
C GLY A 140 -6.98 15.29 3.12
N GLY A 141 -6.79 14.00 3.37
CA GLY A 141 -5.63 13.48 4.10
C GLY A 141 -4.35 13.46 3.26
N GLU A 142 -3.23 13.22 3.95
CA GLU A 142 -1.90 13.18 3.36
C GLU A 142 -1.41 11.73 3.21
N VAL A 143 -0.93 11.40 2.00
CA VAL A 143 -0.32 10.09 1.71
C VAL A 143 1.13 10.29 1.30
N GLY A 144 2.05 9.77 2.12
CA GLY A 144 3.48 9.78 1.85
C GLY A 144 3.88 8.64 0.91
N GLY A 145 4.77 8.93 -0.05
CA GLY A 145 5.43 7.91 -0.86
C GLY A 145 6.91 7.85 -0.54
N VAL A 146 7.35 6.81 0.15
CA VAL A 146 8.75 6.60 0.54
C VAL A 146 9.44 5.77 -0.52
N VAL A 147 10.45 6.35 -1.17
CA VAL A 147 11.22 5.67 -2.21
C VAL A 147 12.16 4.65 -1.57
N LEU A 148 12.08 3.40 -2.04
CA LEU A 148 12.85 2.25 -1.62
C LEU A 148 13.74 1.74 -2.76
N SER A 149 14.80 1.00 -2.41
CA SER A 149 15.65 0.33 -3.41
C SER A 149 14.81 -0.60 -4.30
N PRO A 150 15.04 -0.62 -5.62
CA PRO A 150 14.45 -1.60 -6.54
C PRO A 150 14.60 -3.06 -6.10
N ASP A 151 15.66 -3.39 -5.35
CA ASP A 151 15.93 -4.74 -4.87
C ASP A 151 14.78 -5.33 -4.04
N VAL A 152 14.02 -4.48 -3.32
CA VAL A 152 12.88 -4.90 -2.50
C VAL A 152 11.80 -5.60 -3.31
N VAL A 153 11.61 -5.17 -4.56
CA VAL A 153 10.53 -5.65 -5.42
C VAL A 153 11.01 -6.65 -6.46
N LEU A 154 12.24 -6.52 -6.95
CA LEU A 154 12.79 -7.37 -8.00
C LEU A 154 13.03 -8.82 -7.55
N GLY A 155 13.22 -9.06 -6.24
CA GLY A 155 13.41 -10.41 -5.69
C GLY A 155 12.23 -11.37 -5.88
N VAL A 156 11.05 -10.86 -6.30
CA VAL A 156 9.79 -11.62 -6.37
C VAL A 156 9.38 -11.98 -7.80
N ASN A 157 9.70 -11.14 -8.79
CA ASN A 157 9.10 -11.21 -10.13
C ASN A 157 10.04 -11.73 -11.25
N THR A 158 11.16 -12.35 -10.90
CA THR A 158 12.04 -13.04 -11.87
C THR A 158 11.65 -14.50 -12.16
N GLN A 159 10.38 -14.89 -11.92
CA GLN A 159 9.86 -16.22 -12.29
C GLN A 159 8.98 -16.18 -13.54
#